data_AF-A0A371FBK3-F1
#
_entry.id   AF-A0A371FBK3-F1
#
_cell.length_a   1.000
_cell.length_b   1.000
_cell.length_c   1.000
_cell.angle_alpha   90.00
_cell.angle_beta   90.00
_cell.angle_gamma   90.00
#
_symmetry.space_group_name_H-M   'P 1'
#
loop_
_entity.id
_entity.type
_entity.pdbx_description
1 polymer ?
#
loop_
_entity_poly.entity_id
_entity_poly.type
_entity_poly.pdbx_seq_one_letter_code
_entity_poly.pdbx_strand_id
1 'polypeptide(L)'
;TSPRAVVRASFPRDFLFGVGSSALQIEGSATEGGRGPSVWDAIVEHDNGHMIKDSDKYFTMIEHYKRYKEDVAALKQLGINSYRFSISWSRILPGGTLVAGVNQEGVDFYNSLINELVANGITPFVTILHFDYPLPFLHTGGFLNSTMVYVRNISNHFKDYSEFLFKTYGDRVKHWTTINEPEITAVFNYMHGNDNFNPEPCQITKECKEAYRVLHNFILCHATAVKLYRENFQATQGGEIGIVISVENYIPYSLSPEDVAAAERMMDFLTGWSVQFTYTKPKNLVLLHFFDFSYAYVTQFCLLLLFNKHRVLDPVILGDYPDSIKEQVKDRLPFFTEEEKTLVQGSTDFVGINYYRSFFARHQPNKSAIVGFDNFDSLAVREGDFFLELHSNHCCIHYKRKIQYDHFTKLILLIPTVLQYSTQKENNWETSTKTYVYPEGLYNVLIFLKNKYQNPKIYITENGIASGVIKNPLKDKHRKDYIAAHINSTKHAIDAGVRVQGYFVWSAFDTFEFHHGFSDKWGLIYIDFDDNLNRVEKQSARWYRWFLTGKN
;
A
#
# COMPACT_ATOMS: atom_id res chain seq x y z
N THR A 1 -3.52 -8.06 -34.49
CA THR A 1 -4.71 -7.16 -34.50
C THR A 1 -4.42 -5.97 -33.60
N SER A 2 -5.09 -4.83 -33.80
CA SER A 2 -4.98 -3.72 -32.83
C SER A 2 -5.61 -4.16 -31.49
N PRO A 3 -5.01 -3.87 -30.32
CA PRO A 3 -5.62 -4.14 -29.03
C PRO A 3 -7.00 -3.48 -28.93
N ARG A 4 -8.03 -4.26 -28.61
CA ARG A 4 -9.39 -3.75 -28.46
C ARG A 4 -9.42 -2.88 -27.19
N ALA A 5 -9.77 -1.60 -27.33
CA ALA A 5 -9.75 -0.65 -26.23
C ALA A 5 -10.54 -1.18 -25.02
N VAL A 6 -9.91 -1.15 -23.84
CA VAL A 6 -10.52 -1.62 -22.59
C VAL A 6 -11.60 -0.65 -22.13
N VAL A 7 -12.78 -1.19 -21.83
CA VAL A 7 -13.98 -0.47 -21.37
C VAL A 7 -14.58 -1.22 -20.17
N ARG A 8 -15.53 -0.63 -19.43
CA ARG A 8 -16.19 -1.32 -18.30
C ARG A 8 -16.81 -2.67 -18.68
N ALA A 9 -17.32 -2.80 -19.90
CA ALA A 9 -17.87 -4.04 -20.45
C ALA A 9 -16.82 -5.09 -20.87
N SER A 10 -15.52 -4.77 -20.78
CA SER A 10 -14.44 -5.76 -20.91
C SER A 10 -14.29 -6.62 -19.64
N PHE A 11 -14.76 -6.14 -18.49
CA PHE A 11 -14.67 -6.81 -17.19
C PHE A 11 -15.98 -7.57 -16.86
N PRO A 12 -15.93 -8.55 -15.93
CA PRO A 12 -17.13 -9.18 -15.38
C PRO A 12 -18.15 -8.16 -14.85
N ARG A 13 -19.44 -8.50 -14.85
CA ARG A 13 -20.52 -7.57 -14.46
C ARG A 13 -20.44 -7.22 -12.98
N ASP A 14 -20.14 -8.22 -12.18
CA ASP A 14 -19.89 -8.27 -10.75
C ASP A 14 -18.52 -7.71 -10.31
N PHE A 15 -17.60 -7.43 -11.25
CA PHE A 15 -16.29 -6.85 -10.91
C PHE A 15 -16.45 -5.49 -10.20
N LEU A 16 -15.76 -5.32 -9.07
CA LEU A 16 -15.83 -4.10 -8.28
C LEU A 16 -14.92 -3.01 -8.88
N PHE A 17 -15.51 -1.88 -9.25
CA PHE A 17 -14.80 -0.65 -9.56
C PHE A 17 -15.14 0.38 -8.50
N GLY A 18 -14.11 0.77 -7.75
CA GLY A 18 -14.26 1.61 -6.57
C GLY A 18 -13.21 2.69 -6.45
N VAL A 19 -13.20 3.30 -5.28
CA VAL A 19 -12.19 4.24 -4.78
C VAL A 19 -11.90 3.95 -3.32
N GLY A 20 -10.70 4.31 -2.86
CA GLY A 20 -10.25 4.13 -1.47
C GLY A 20 -10.18 5.42 -0.66
N SER A 21 -10.32 5.28 0.66
CA SER A 21 -9.98 6.26 1.69
C SER A 21 -9.61 5.55 3.00
N SER A 22 -9.15 6.29 4.00
CA SER A 22 -8.98 5.80 5.38
C SER A 22 -9.51 6.81 6.38
N ALA A 23 -10.06 6.34 7.51
CA ALA A 23 -10.60 7.18 8.58
C ALA A 23 -9.62 8.26 9.03
N LEU A 24 -8.36 7.84 9.27
CA LEU A 24 -7.22 8.68 9.63
C LEU A 24 -7.06 9.89 8.71
N GLN A 25 -7.25 9.73 7.40
CA GLN A 25 -6.82 10.71 6.41
C GLN A 25 -7.95 11.58 5.84
N ILE A 26 -9.22 11.32 6.21
CA ILE A 26 -10.39 12.10 5.75
C ILE A 26 -11.44 12.47 6.82
N GLU A 27 -11.57 11.77 7.95
CA GLU A 27 -12.72 11.98 8.86
C GLU A 27 -12.74 13.35 9.52
N GLY A 28 -11.62 13.76 10.11
CA GLY A 28 -11.58 14.92 10.99
C GLY A 28 -12.43 14.69 12.24
N SER A 29 -12.94 15.78 12.82
CA SER A 29 -13.76 15.71 14.04
C SER A 29 -13.06 14.88 15.12
N ALA A 30 -11.75 15.13 15.29
CA ALA A 30 -10.84 14.29 16.06
C ALA A 30 -11.19 14.27 17.57
N THR A 31 -11.65 15.41 18.09
CA THR A 31 -12.06 15.64 19.49
C THR A 31 -13.58 15.77 19.65
N GLU A 32 -14.35 15.50 18.59
CA GLU A 32 -15.81 15.58 18.57
C GLU A 32 -16.44 14.16 18.60
N GLY A 33 -17.74 14.10 18.86
CA GLY A 33 -18.54 12.88 18.69
C GLY A 33 -18.07 11.67 19.50
N GLY A 34 -17.54 11.93 20.71
CA GLY A 34 -17.05 10.91 21.65
C GLY A 34 -15.76 10.18 21.24
N ARG A 35 -15.05 10.60 20.18
CA ARG A 35 -13.78 9.97 19.75
C ARG A 35 -12.69 10.15 20.82
N GLY A 36 -11.96 9.07 21.11
CA GLY A 36 -10.75 9.10 21.94
C GLY A 36 -9.49 9.45 21.13
N PRO A 37 -8.43 9.91 21.80
CA PRO A 37 -7.15 10.21 21.15
C PRO A 37 -6.54 8.93 20.56
N SER A 38 -5.94 9.08 19.38
CA SER A 38 -5.26 8.01 18.65
C SER A 38 -3.74 8.20 18.65
N VAL A 39 -3.01 7.22 18.10
CA VAL A 39 -1.56 7.32 17.96
C VAL A 39 -1.18 8.45 17.01
N TRP A 40 -1.89 8.63 15.90
CA TRP A 40 -1.61 9.73 14.96
C TRP A 40 -1.94 11.11 15.50
N ASP A 41 -2.97 11.24 16.35
CA ASP A 41 -3.25 12.52 17.03
C ASP A 41 -2.04 12.97 17.86
N ALA A 42 -1.50 12.06 18.68
CA ALA A 42 -0.33 12.33 19.52
C ALA A 42 0.93 12.64 18.68
N ILE A 43 1.10 11.99 17.53
CA ILE A 43 2.23 12.25 16.62
C ILE A 43 2.15 13.69 16.09
N VAL A 44 0.96 14.15 15.69
CA VAL A 44 0.77 15.50 15.16
C VAL A 44 0.86 16.57 16.26
N GLU A 45 0.31 16.31 17.45
CA GLU A 45 0.51 17.18 18.62
C GLU A 45 1.99 17.34 18.99
N HIS A 46 2.75 16.24 18.97
CA HIS A 46 4.18 16.24 19.32
C HIS A 46 5.06 16.84 18.21
N ASP A 47 4.74 16.63 16.93
CA ASP A 47 5.44 17.29 15.82
C ASP A 47 5.30 18.81 15.90
N ASN A 48 4.16 19.33 16.37
CA ASN A 48 3.95 20.76 16.62
C ASN A 48 4.28 21.64 15.39
N GLY A 49 4.08 21.11 14.18
CA GLY A 49 4.31 21.79 12.90
C GLY A 49 5.77 21.89 12.44
N HIS A 50 6.65 21.00 12.89
CA HIS A 50 8.06 20.99 12.46
C HIS A 50 8.29 20.21 11.17
N MET A 51 7.80 18.97 11.07
CA MET A 51 8.01 18.06 9.93
C MET A 51 6.72 17.75 9.17
N ILE A 52 5.56 17.81 9.83
CA ILE A 52 4.26 17.50 9.23
C ILE A 52 3.65 18.76 8.62
N LYS A 53 3.52 18.77 7.29
CA LYS A 53 2.83 19.85 6.57
C LYS A 53 1.33 19.83 6.84
N ASP A 54 0.69 20.98 6.74
CA ASP A 54 -0.77 21.14 6.92
C ASP A 54 -1.28 20.55 8.26
N SER A 55 -0.44 20.48 9.30
CA SER A 55 -0.78 19.89 10.60
C SER A 55 -1.91 20.63 11.32
N ASP A 56 -2.08 21.93 11.02
CA ASP A 56 -3.22 22.76 11.41
C ASP A 56 -4.57 22.20 10.91
N LYS A 57 -4.56 21.40 9.84
CA LYS A 57 -5.74 20.81 9.18
C LYS A 57 -5.94 19.35 9.56
N TYR A 58 -5.04 18.74 10.34
CA TYR A 58 -5.13 17.33 10.69
C TYR A 58 -6.39 17.01 11.52
N PHE A 59 -6.73 17.83 12.52
CA PHE A 59 -7.86 17.54 13.42
C PHE A 59 -9.25 17.75 12.76
N THR A 60 -9.30 18.46 11.62
CA THR A 60 -10.52 18.78 10.85
C THR A 60 -10.63 18.01 9.53
N MET A 61 -9.50 17.60 8.94
CA MET A 61 -9.40 16.91 7.65
C MET A 61 -10.27 17.56 6.56
N ILE A 62 -11.18 16.79 5.96
CA ILE A 62 -12.17 17.22 4.98
C ILE A 62 -13.58 17.19 5.60
N GLU A 63 -13.68 17.05 6.93
CA GLU A 63 -14.90 16.80 7.70
C GLU A 63 -15.77 15.62 7.19
N HIS A 64 -15.19 14.52 6.70
CA HIS A 64 -15.99 13.37 6.24
C HIS A 64 -16.94 12.84 7.35
N TYR A 65 -16.58 12.97 8.63
CA TYR A 65 -17.46 12.64 9.75
C TYR A 65 -18.82 13.38 9.71
N LYS A 66 -18.80 14.68 9.39
CA LYS A 66 -20.00 15.53 9.26
C LYS A 66 -20.63 15.45 7.87
N ARG A 67 -19.80 15.27 6.83
CA ARG A 67 -20.16 15.48 5.42
C ARG A 67 -20.35 14.18 4.62
N TYR A 68 -20.33 13.01 5.26
CA TYR A 68 -20.41 11.71 4.59
C TYR A 68 -21.56 11.57 3.56
N LYS A 69 -22.68 12.30 3.71
CA LYS A 69 -23.77 12.30 2.71
C LYS A 69 -23.44 13.07 1.43
N GLU A 70 -22.72 14.18 1.53
CA GLU A 70 -22.15 14.90 0.38
C GLU A 70 -21.14 13.99 -0.33
N ASP A 71 -20.28 13.34 0.45
CA ASP A 71 -19.27 12.42 -0.05
C ASP A 71 -19.88 11.18 -0.73
N VAL A 72 -20.90 10.53 -0.15
CA VAL A 72 -21.61 9.41 -0.79
C VAL A 72 -22.38 9.86 -2.05
N ALA A 73 -22.92 11.08 -2.07
CA ALA A 73 -23.52 11.63 -3.29
C ALA A 73 -22.48 11.83 -4.41
N ALA A 74 -21.29 12.35 -4.09
CA ALA A 74 -20.19 12.48 -5.04
C ALA A 74 -19.66 11.11 -5.51
N LEU A 75 -19.51 10.13 -4.60
CA LEU A 75 -19.15 8.74 -4.92
C LEU A 75 -20.17 8.11 -5.88
N LYS A 76 -21.48 8.30 -5.64
CA LYS A 76 -22.55 7.86 -6.54
C LYS A 76 -22.45 8.53 -7.90
N GLN A 77 -22.10 9.83 -7.95
CA GLN A 77 -21.90 10.56 -9.18
C GLN A 77 -20.71 10.04 -10.00
N LEU A 78 -19.62 9.59 -9.36
CA LEU A 78 -18.51 8.88 -10.04
C LEU A 78 -18.96 7.57 -10.72
N GLY A 79 -20.09 6.98 -10.31
CA GLY A 79 -20.61 5.74 -10.88
C GLY A 79 -19.86 4.47 -10.44
N ILE A 80 -19.13 4.54 -9.32
CA ILE A 80 -18.54 3.36 -8.67
C ILE A 80 -19.61 2.41 -8.11
N ASN A 81 -19.26 1.13 -7.97
CA ASN A 81 -20.12 0.13 -7.31
C ASN A 81 -19.58 -0.37 -5.96
N SER A 82 -18.42 0.10 -5.50
CA SER A 82 -17.90 -0.18 -4.16
C SER A 82 -17.01 0.94 -3.63
N TYR A 83 -17.07 1.21 -2.32
CA TYR A 83 -16.23 2.18 -1.63
C TYR A 83 -15.41 1.45 -0.57
N ARG A 84 -14.09 1.59 -0.64
CA ARG A 84 -13.18 1.10 0.39
C ARG A 84 -12.87 2.22 1.38
N PHE A 85 -13.16 1.97 2.65
CA PHE A 85 -12.87 2.88 3.76
C PHE A 85 -12.41 2.08 4.99
N SER A 86 -11.88 2.74 6.02
CA SER A 86 -11.59 2.13 7.31
C SER A 86 -12.49 2.66 8.43
N ILE A 87 -12.60 1.91 9.53
CA ILE A 87 -13.30 2.32 10.75
C ILE A 87 -12.25 2.75 11.77
N SER A 88 -12.36 3.97 12.32
CA SER A 88 -11.46 4.45 13.38
C SER A 88 -11.73 3.71 14.68
N TRP A 89 -10.76 2.91 15.12
CA TRP A 89 -10.84 2.21 16.40
C TRP A 89 -11.01 3.20 17.56
N SER A 90 -10.32 4.34 17.57
CA SER A 90 -10.47 5.34 18.64
C SER A 90 -11.82 6.07 18.62
N ARG A 91 -12.54 6.07 17.48
CA ARG A 91 -13.93 6.54 17.40
C ARG A 91 -14.93 5.52 17.94
N ILE A 92 -14.68 4.21 17.82
CA ILE A 92 -15.54 3.15 18.37
C ILE A 92 -15.25 2.86 19.85
N LEU A 93 -13.98 2.67 20.21
CA LEU A 93 -13.50 2.34 21.56
C LEU A 93 -12.47 3.39 22.02
N PRO A 94 -12.92 4.54 22.57
CA PRO A 94 -12.03 5.64 22.98
C PRO A 94 -10.93 5.21 23.96
N GLY A 95 -11.25 4.31 24.89
CA GLY A 95 -10.31 3.73 25.85
C GLY A 95 -9.58 2.48 25.38
N GLY A 96 -9.55 2.20 24.06
CA GLY A 96 -8.83 1.07 23.47
C GLY A 96 -9.55 -0.29 23.52
N THR A 97 -10.40 -0.53 24.52
CA THR A 97 -11.01 -1.84 24.79
C THR A 97 -12.51 -1.74 25.05
N LEU A 98 -13.25 -2.85 24.84
CA LEU A 98 -14.69 -2.92 25.18
C LEU A 98 -14.96 -2.62 26.66
N VAL A 99 -14.05 -3.02 27.55
CA VAL A 99 -14.16 -2.80 29.00
C VAL A 99 -14.06 -1.31 29.36
N ALA A 100 -13.31 -0.53 28.57
CA ALA A 100 -13.20 0.93 28.74
C ALA A 100 -14.36 1.71 28.10
N GLY A 101 -15.34 1.02 27.51
CA GLY A 101 -16.57 1.60 26.97
C GLY A 101 -16.59 1.71 25.43
N VAL A 102 -17.81 1.60 24.89
CA VAL A 102 -18.12 1.82 23.47
C VAL A 102 -18.70 3.22 23.30
N ASN A 103 -18.21 3.97 22.32
CA ASN A 103 -18.79 5.25 21.93
C ASN A 103 -19.94 5.03 20.92
N GLN A 104 -21.18 5.16 21.38
CA GLN A 104 -22.35 4.93 20.53
C GLN A 104 -22.47 5.95 19.38
N GLU A 105 -22.03 7.20 19.54
CA GLU A 105 -22.11 8.20 18.47
C GLU A 105 -21.14 7.85 17.31
N GLY A 106 -19.97 7.30 17.63
CA GLY A 106 -19.07 6.68 16.65
C GLY A 106 -19.71 5.49 15.96
N VAL A 107 -20.42 4.64 16.70
CA VAL A 107 -21.13 3.48 16.14
C VAL A 107 -22.25 3.89 15.17
N ASP A 108 -23.00 4.92 15.52
CA ASP A 108 -24.13 5.44 14.75
C ASP A 108 -23.66 6.17 13.48
N PHE A 109 -22.49 6.81 13.51
CA PHE A 109 -21.84 7.37 12.32
C PHE A 109 -21.56 6.29 11.27
N TYR A 110 -20.82 5.23 11.60
CA TYR A 110 -20.52 4.19 10.60
C TYR A 110 -21.76 3.41 10.17
N ASN A 111 -22.73 3.20 11.07
CA ASN A 111 -24.03 2.65 10.68
C ASN A 111 -24.72 3.53 9.64
N SER A 112 -24.68 4.85 9.81
CA SER A 112 -25.30 5.80 8.89
C SER A 112 -24.55 5.88 7.55
N LEU A 113 -23.21 5.89 7.55
CA LEU A 113 -22.38 5.80 6.34
C LEU A 113 -22.66 4.51 5.57
N ILE A 114 -22.68 3.35 6.24
CA ILE A 114 -22.94 2.05 5.62
C ILE A 114 -24.36 1.99 5.05
N ASN A 115 -25.36 2.53 5.77
CA ASN A 115 -26.74 2.60 5.28
C ASN A 115 -26.86 3.53 4.05
N GLU A 116 -26.20 4.68 4.05
CA GLU A 116 -26.20 5.62 2.92
C GLU A 116 -25.49 5.01 1.70
N LEU A 117 -24.36 4.32 1.86
CA LEU A 117 -23.68 3.59 0.79
C LEU A 117 -24.58 2.53 0.15
N VAL A 118 -25.20 1.66 0.98
CA VAL A 118 -26.09 0.59 0.52
C VAL A 118 -27.34 1.16 -0.16
N ALA A 119 -27.96 2.21 0.40
CA ALA A 119 -29.12 2.88 -0.19
C ALA A 119 -28.80 3.54 -1.56
N ASN A 120 -27.54 3.91 -1.79
CA ASN A 120 -27.07 4.46 -3.05
C ASN A 120 -26.49 3.41 -4.02
N GLY A 121 -26.52 2.12 -3.66
CA GLY A 121 -26.07 1.00 -4.51
C GLY A 121 -24.56 0.76 -4.51
N ILE A 122 -23.85 1.24 -3.49
CA ILE A 122 -22.39 1.14 -3.36
C ILE A 122 -22.06 0.09 -2.28
N THR A 123 -21.37 -0.99 -2.67
CA THR A 123 -20.96 -2.05 -1.73
C THR A 123 -19.88 -1.55 -0.77
N PRO A 124 -20.08 -1.61 0.56
CA PRO A 124 -19.05 -1.31 1.55
C PRO A 124 -17.92 -2.34 1.54
N PHE A 125 -16.67 -1.88 1.47
CA PHE A 125 -15.45 -2.70 1.57
C PHE A 125 -14.63 -2.18 2.75
N VAL A 126 -14.73 -2.81 3.92
CA VAL A 126 -14.33 -2.21 5.20
C VAL A 126 -12.97 -2.70 5.66
N THR A 127 -12.09 -1.78 6.02
CA THR A 127 -10.80 -2.05 6.66
C THR A 127 -10.88 -1.82 8.17
N ILE A 128 -10.52 -2.82 8.98
CA ILE A 128 -10.63 -2.78 10.45
C ILE A 128 -9.51 -1.94 11.09
N LEU A 129 -8.26 -2.11 10.64
CA LEU A 129 -7.10 -1.32 11.08
C LEU A 129 -6.37 -0.72 9.87
N HIS A 130 -6.11 0.59 9.91
CA HIS A 130 -5.45 1.31 8.83
C HIS A 130 -4.49 2.36 9.42
N PHE A 131 -3.32 1.89 9.84
CA PHE A 131 -2.28 2.60 10.62
C PHE A 131 -2.69 3.09 12.02
N ASP A 132 -3.87 3.71 12.15
CA ASP A 132 -4.29 4.41 13.37
C ASP A 132 -5.09 3.54 14.35
N TYR A 133 -4.77 3.68 15.64
CA TYR A 133 -5.39 2.94 16.75
C TYR A 133 -5.35 3.77 18.05
N PRO A 134 -6.09 3.39 19.12
CA PRO A 134 -6.29 4.25 20.28
C PRO A 134 -5.01 4.45 21.10
N LEU A 135 -4.70 5.69 21.45
CA LEU A 135 -3.53 6.04 22.27
C LEU A 135 -3.51 5.30 23.64
N PRO A 136 -4.65 5.10 24.34
CA PRO A 136 -4.67 4.28 25.55
C PRO A 136 -4.22 2.83 25.35
N PHE A 137 -4.42 2.24 24.15
CA PHE A 137 -3.91 0.90 23.85
C PHE A 137 -2.39 0.91 23.63
N LEU A 138 -1.84 1.94 22.97
CA LEU A 138 -0.38 2.12 22.87
C LEU A 138 0.26 2.21 24.26
N HIS A 139 -0.35 2.95 25.19
CA HIS A 139 0.13 3.06 26.58
C HIS A 139 0.12 1.72 27.35
N THR A 140 -0.59 0.69 26.90
CA THR A 140 -0.50 -0.70 27.44
C THR A 140 0.55 -1.58 26.72
N GLY A 141 1.38 -0.98 25.87
CA GLY A 141 2.39 -1.64 25.03
C GLY A 141 1.96 -1.91 23.59
N GLY A 142 0.74 -1.48 23.20
CA GLY A 142 0.20 -1.61 21.84
C GLY A 142 0.42 -2.99 21.21
N PHE A 143 0.81 -3.01 19.94
CA PHE A 143 1.19 -4.23 19.22
C PHE A 143 2.59 -4.76 19.54
N LEU A 144 3.36 -4.10 20.42
CA LEU A 144 4.74 -4.49 20.74
C LEU A 144 4.87 -5.49 21.88
N ASN A 145 3.88 -5.58 22.78
CA ASN A 145 4.04 -6.19 24.11
C ASN A 145 4.55 -7.65 24.05
N SER A 146 5.75 -7.87 24.58
CA SER A 146 6.62 -9.01 24.24
C SER A 146 6.21 -10.36 24.82
N THR A 147 5.51 -10.36 25.95
CA THR A 147 5.31 -11.55 26.78
C THR A 147 4.17 -12.39 26.22
N MET A 148 4.34 -13.71 26.14
CA MET A 148 3.38 -14.60 25.44
C MET A 148 1.94 -14.53 26.02
N VAL A 149 1.79 -14.22 27.31
CA VAL A 149 0.49 -13.90 27.94
C VAL A 149 -0.14 -12.64 27.33
N TYR A 150 0.66 -11.63 27.03
CA TYR A 150 0.24 -10.36 26.47
C TYR A 150 0.10 -10.40 24.94
N VAL A 151 0.84 -11.25 24.20
CA VAL A 151 0.58 -11.52 22.78
C VAL A 151 -0.82 -12.11 22.57
N ARG A 152 -1.23 -13.02 23.46
CA ARG A 152 -2.61 -13.52 23.52
C ARG A 152 -3.60 -12.39 23.85
N ASN A 153 -3.26 -11.46 24.75
CA ASN A 153 -4.13 -10.30 25.06
C ASN A 153 -4.20 -9.25 23.95
N ILE A 154 -3.13 -8.99 23.20
CA ILE A 154 -3.13 -8.14 21.98
C ILE A 154 -4.08 -8.74 20.95
N SER A 155 -3.94 -10.04 20.71
CA SER A 155 -4.83 -10.81 19.83
C SER A 155 -6.28 -10.72 20.31
N ASN A 156 -6.53 -10.80 21.63
CA ASN A 156 -7.86 -10.61 22.22
C ASN A 156 -8.40 -9.18 22.01
N HIS A 157 -7.62 -8.11 22.24
CA HIS A 157 -8.10 -6.74 22.02
C HIS A 157 -8.51 -6.49 20.56
N PHE A 158 -7.69 -6.93 19.60
CA PHE A 158 -8.01 -6.80 18.18
C PHE A 158 -9.16 -7.71 17.74
N LYS A 159 -9.20 -8.95 18.26
CA LYS A 159 -10.33 -9.88 18.09
C LYS A 159 -11.63 -9.26 18.59
N ASP A 160 -11.65 -8.72 19.80
CA ASP A 160 -12.85 -8.21 20.47
C ASP A 160 -13.39 -6.95 19.77
N TYR A 161 -12.48 -6.07 19.30
CA TYR A 161 -12.83 -4.98 18.40
C TYR A 161 -13.42 -5.51 17.07
N SER A 162 -12.75 -6.46 16.42
CA SER A 162 -13.24 -7.09 15.18
C SER A 162 -14.61 -7.76 15.37
N GLU A 163 -14.80 -8.48 16.48
CA GLU A 163 -16.04 -9.15 16.85
C GLU A 163 -17.19 -8.16 17.05
N PHE A 164 -16.90 -7.01 17.65
CA PHE A 164 -17.84 -5.91 17.77
C PHE A 164 -18.22 -5.34 16.39
N LEU A 165 -17.26 -5.14 15.48
CA LEU A 165 -17.55 -4.69 14.10
C LEU A 165 -18.39 -5.73 13.34
N PHE A 166 -18.06 -7.01 13.42
CA PHE A 166 -18.79 -8.09 12.74
C PHE A 166 -20.24 -8.19 13.24
N LYS A 167 -20.47 -8.08 14.56
CA LYS A 167 -21.81 -8.04 15.15
C LYS A 167 -22.62 -6.81 14.73
N THR A 168 -21.98 -5.64 14.65
CA THR A 168 -22.65 -4.35 14.47
C THR A 168 -22.92 -4.00 12.99
N TYR A 169 -22.07 -4.47 12.07
CA TYR A 169 -22.12 -4.06 10.66
C TYR A 169 -22.12 -5.20 9.65
N GLY A 170 -21.79 -6.43 10.04
CA GLY A 170 -21.63 -7.57 9.12
C GLY A 170 -22.95 -8.08 8.50
N ASP A 171 -24.10 -7.59 8.96
CA ASP A 171 -25.38 -7.76 8.28
C ASP A 171 -25.39 -7.06 6.91
N ARG A 172 -24.72 -5.91 6.77
CA ARG A 172 -24.59 -5.12 5.54
C ARG A 172 -23.20 -5.23 4.88
N VAL A 173 -22.12 -5.29 5.65
CA VAL A 173 -20.73 -5.35 5.16
C VAL A 173 -20.35 -6.78 4.78
N LYS A 174 -19.89 -6.97 3.52
CA LYS A 174 -19.58 -8.30 2.95
C LYS A 174 -18.13 -8.50 2.51
N HIS A 175 -17.31 -7.45 2.52
CA HIS A 175 -15.88 -7.56 2.26
C HIS A 175 -15.12 -6.89 3.41
N TRP A 176 -14.32 -7.67 4.13
CA TRP A 176 -13.58 -7.24 5.31
C TRP A 176 -12.07 -7.37 5.08
N THR A 177 -11.33 -6.29 5.33
CA THR A 177 -9.87 -6.31 5.45
C THR A 177 -9.51 -6.15 6.92
N THR A 178 -8.72 -7.06 7.50
CA THR A 178 -8.29 -6.93 8.89
C THR A 178 -7.31 -5.78 9.09
N ILE A 179 -6.26 -5.72 8.28
CA ILE A 179 -5.16 -4.76 8.41
C ILE A 179 -4.74 -4.27 7.02
N ASN A 180 -4.53 -2.95 6.89
CA ASN A 180 -3.85 -2.32 5.76
C ASN A 180 -2.34 -2.27 6.01
N GLU A 181 -1.56 -2.82 5.09
CA GLU A 181 -0.10 -2.67 5.02
C GLU A 181 0.61 -2.90 6.37
N PRO A 182 0.44 -4.09 6.98
CA PRO A 182 1.04 -4.42 8.27
C PRO A 182 2.58 -4.33 8.22
N GLU A 183 3.18 -4.62 7.06
CA GLU A 183 4.61 -4.47 6.83
C GLU A 183 5.09 -3.01 6.76
N ILE A 184 4.30 -2.09 6.18
CA ILE A 184 4.59 -0.65 6.25
C ILE A 184 4.51 -0.18 7.70
N THR A 185 3.42 -0.51 8.39
CA THR A 185 3.19 -0.15 9.81
C THR A 185 4.31 -0.68 10.72
N ALA A 186 4.79 -1.89 10.47
CA ALA A 186 5.91 -2.46 11.23
C ALA A 186 7.25 -1.75 10.93
N VAL A 187 7.48 -1.32 9.69
CA VAL A 187 8.76 -0.71 9.26
C VAL A 187 8.82 0.79 9.60
N PHE A 188 7.80 1.59 9.28
CA PHE A 188 7.79 3.02 9.59
C PHE A 188 7.90 3.29 11.09
N ASN A 189 7.00 2.73 11.89
CA ASN A 189 6.91 3.01 13.32
C ASN A 189 8.06 2.37 14.14
N TYR A 190 8.58 1.19 13.73
CA TYR A 190 9.50 0.39 14.57
C TYR A 190 10.84 0.04 13.93
N MET A 191 11.08 0.38 12.66
CA MET A 191 12.40 0.30 12.01
C MET A 191 13.00 1.68 11.74
N HIS A 192 12.18 2.69 11.45
CA HIS A 192 12.62 4.05 11.15
C HIS A 192 12.29 5.07 12.23
N GLY A 193 11.23 4.85 13.01
CA GLY A 193 10.87 5.72 14.13
C GLY A 193 10.18 7.02 13.73
N ASN A 194 9.64 7.09 12.51
CA ASN A 194 8.92 8.28 12.02
C ASN A 194 7.70 8.59 12.90
N ASP A 195 7.04 7.53 13.37
CA ASP A 195 5.70 7.54 13.96
C ASP A 195 5.70 6.83 15.34
N ASN A 196 6.76 7.05 16.12
CA ASN A 196 6.99 6.43 17.43
C ASN A 196 7.91 7.30 18.30
N PHE A 197 7.49 7.60 19.53
CA PHE A 197 8.23 8.47 20.46
C PHE A 197 9.45 7.82 21.12
N ASN A 198 9.54 6.49 21.11
CA ASN A 198 10.65 5.74 21.70
C ASN A 198 10.90 4.44 20.92
N PRO A 199 11.36 4.53 19.65
CA PRO A 199 11.65 3.37 18.82
C PRO A 199 12.92 2.66 19.30
N GLU A 200 13.01 1.36 19.09
CA GLU A 200 14.32 0.68 19.07
C GLU A 200 15.28 1.46 18.14
N PRO A 201 16.53 1.75 18.56
CA PRO A 201 17.52 2.44 17.74
C PRO A 201 18.10 1.53 16.63
N CYS A 202 17.23 0.86 15.88
CA CYS A 202 17.49 -0.05 14.77
C CYS A 202 18.54 0.46 13.78
N GLN A 203 18.48 1.74 13.42
CA GLN A 203 19.44 2.37 12.50
C GLN A 203 20.89 2.38 13.05
N ILE A 204 21.04 2.24 14.37
CA ILE A 204 22.32 2.22 15.11
C ILE A 204 22.69 0.77 15.50
N THR A 205 21.78 0.02 16.11
CA THR A 205 22.01 -1.38 16.58
C THR A 205 22.08 -2.38 15.44
N LYS A 206 21.33 -2.13 14.35
CA LYS A 206 21.05 -3.06 13.25
C LYS A 206 20.35 -4.35 13.69
N GLU A 207 19.76 -4.35 14.87
CA GLU A 207 18.90 -5.43 15.36
C GLU A 207 17.51 -5.28 14.72
N CYS A 208 16.74 -4.25 15.05
CA CYS A 208 15.41 -3.99 14.50
C CYS A 208 14.38 -5.09 14.84
N LYS A 209 14.51 -5.65 16.06
CA LYS A 209 13.67 -6.72 16.61
C LYS A 209 12.22 -6.28 16.80
N GLU A 210 11.99 -5.01 17.12
CA GLU A 210 10.64 -4.46 17.31
C GLU A 210 9.77 -4.57 16.05
N ALA A 211 10.29 -4.20 14.88
CA ALA A 211 9.57 -4.31 13.60
C ALA A 211 9.16 -5.75 13.28
N TYR A 212 10.07 -6.73 13.45
CA TYR A 212 9.76 -8.14 13.22
C TYR A 212 8.70 -8.68 14.20
N ARG A 213 8.71 -8.23 15.45
CA ARG A 213 7.71 -8.59 16.48
C ARG A 213 6.33 -8.00 16.20
N VAL A 214 6.25 -6.73 15.81
CA VAL A 214 4.98 -6.09 15.46
C VAL A 214 4.36 -6.74 14.22
N LEU A 215 5.17 -7.06 13.20
CA LEU A 215 4.69 -7.76 12.01
C LEU A 215 4.16 -9.17 12.34
N HIS A 216 4.85 -9.90 13.23
CA HIS A 216 4.38 -11.19 13.75
C HIS A 216 3.04 -11.05 14.48
N ASN A 217 2.93 -10.08 15.39
CA ASN A 217 1.69 -9.84 16.13
C ASN A 217 0.53 -9.42 15.21
N PHE A 218 0.78 -8.64 14.14
CA PHE A 218 -0.25 -8.34 13.13
C PHE A 218 -0.75 -9.59 12.39
N ILE A 219 0.14 -10.53 12.05
CA ILE A 219 -0.24 -11.78 11.38
C ILE A 219 -1.11 -12.64 12.32
N LEU A 220 -0.75 -12.74 13.61
CA LEU A 220 -1.58 -13.42 14.63
C LEU A 220 -2.94 -12.73 14.83
N CYS A 221 -2.98 -11.39 14.90
CA CYS A 221 -4.21 -10.61 14.99
C CYS A 221 -5.13 -10.82 13.78
N HIS A 222 -4.59 -10.78 12.57
CA HIS A 222 -5.31 -11.08 11.32
C HIS A 222 -5.91 -12.49 11.35
N ALA A 223 -5.09 -13.51 11.60
CA ALA A 223 -5.54 -14.89 11.58
C ALA A 223 -6.56 -15.21 12.69
N THR A 224 -6.41 -14.60 13.87
CA THR A 224 -7.41 -14.67 14.96
C THR A 224 -8.75 -14.06 14.54
N ALA A 225 -8.73 -12.89 13.90
CA ALA A 225 -9.94 -12.23 13.40
C ALA A 225 -10.60 -12.99 12.24
N VAL A 226 -9.82 -13.62 11.35
CA VAL A 226 -10.37 -14.46 10.26
C VAL A 226 -10.96 -15.75 10.80
N LYS A 227 -10.28 -16.44 11.73
CA LYS A 227 -10.83 -17.62 12.41
C LYS A 227 -12.17 -17.29 13.07
N LEU A 228 -12.21 -16.22 13.87
CA LEU A 228 -13.43 -15.68 14.48
C LEU A 228 -14.53 -15.42 13.44
N TYR A 229 -14.20 -14.77 12.32
CA TYR A 229 -15.17 -14.48 11.25
C TYR A 229 -15.73 -15.76 10.63
N ARG A 230 -14.86 -16.70 10.25
CA ARG A 230 -15.23 -17.98 9.63
C ARG A 230 -16.10 -18.85 10.55
N GLU A 231 -15.73 -18.97 11.83
CA GLU A 231 -16.43 -19.82 12.80
C GLU A 231 -17.81 -19.26 13.20
N ASN A 232 -17.92 -17.94 13.44
CA ASN A 232 -19.11 -17.36 14.08
C ASN A 232 -20.00 -16.50 13.16
N PHE A 233 -19.49 -16.02 12.02
CA PHE A 233 -20.17 -14.98 11.23
C PHE A 233 -20.31 -15.31 9.73
N GLN A 234 -19.31 -15.90 9.08
CA GLN A 234 -19.30 -16.08 7.62
C GLN A 234 -20.50 -16.88 7.10
N ALA A 235 -20.87 -17.96 7.80
CA ALA A 235 -21.98 -18.83 7.41
C ALA A 235 -23.36 -18.15 7.46
N THR A 236 -23.54 -17.11 8.28
CA THR A 236 -24.80 -16.38 8.44
C THR A 236 -24.80 -15.03 7.71
N GLN A 237 -23.64 -14.39 7.58
CA GLN A 237 -23.48 -13.09 6.95
C GLN A 237 -23.17 -13.18 5.45
N GLY A 238 -22.56 -14.27 4.98
CA GLY A 238 -22.21 -14.47 3.57
C GLY A 238 -21.12 -13.53 3.03
N GLY A 239 -20.29 -12.95 3.91
CA GLY A 239 -19.16 -12.12 3.54
C GLY A 239 -17.84 -12.88 3.43
N GLU A 240 -16.80 -12.19 2.98
CA GLU A 240 -15.43 -12.68 2.90
C GLU A 240 -14.46 -11.75 3.65
N ILE A 241 -13.36 -12.33 4.14
CA ILE A 241 -12.36 -11.63 4.94
C ILE A 241 -10.93 -11.88 4.44
N GLY A 242 -10.08 -10.86 4.50
CA GLY A 242 -8.68 -10.97 4.13
C GLY A 242 -7.78 -9.86 4.66
N ILE A 243 -6.63 -9.70 4.01
CA ILE A 243 -5.58 -8.74 4.39
C ILE A 243 -5.16 -7.91 3.18
N VAL A 244 -4.74 -6.67 3.41
CA VAL A 244 -4.19 -5.77 2.37
C VAL A 244 -2.70 -5.60 2.64
N ILE A 245 -1.89 -5.82 1.59
CA ILE A 245 -0.44 -5.58 1.61
C ILE A 245 -0.04 -4.52 0.58
N SER A 246 1.03 -3.80 0.87
CA SER A 246 1.68 -2.94 -0.12
C SER A 246 2.41 -3.81 -1.13
N VAL A 247 2.41 -3.49 -2.43
CA VAL A 247 3.14 -4.27 -3.43
C VAL A 247 3.84 -3.39 -4.46
N GLU A 248 5.02 -3.85 -4.84
CA GLU A 248 5.92 -3.16 -5.76
C GLU A 248 6.47 -4.18 -6.76
N ASN A 249 6.88 -3.71 -7.94
CA ASN A 249 7.52 -4.55 -8.95
C ASN A 249 8.99 -4.17 -9.11
N TYR A 250 9.85 -5.18 -9.11
CA TYR A 250 11.30 -5.05 -9.25
C TYR A 250 11.76 -5.66 -10.56
N ILE A 251 12.56 -4.90 -11.30
CA ILE A 251 13.14 -5.31 -12.59
C ILE A 251 14.66 -5.20 -12.45
N PRO A 252 15.45 -6.16 -12.95
CA PRO A 252 16.88 -6.15 -12.74
C PRO A 252 17.55 -4.96 -13.45
N TYR A 253 18.47 -4.31 -12.75
CA TYR A 253 19.21 -3.14 -13.23
C TYR A 253 20.02 -3.42 -14.51
N SER A 254 20.54 -4.63 -14.63
CA SER A 254 21.19 -5.15 -15.83
C SER A 254 20.84 -6.63 -16.07
N LEU A 255 21.34 -7.23 -17.15
CA LEU A 255 21.18 -8.67 -17.41
C LEU A 255 22.24 -9.54 -16.70
N SER A 256 22.91 -9.01 -15.67
CA SER A 256 23.81 -9.80 -14.83
C SER A 256 23.01 -10.82 -14.00
N PRO A 257 23.50 -12.05 -13.80
CA PRO A 257 22.86 -13.02 -12.89
C PRO A 257 22.64 -12.44 -11.48
N GLU A 258 23.54 -11.57 -11.04
CA GLU A 258 23.51 -10.91 -9.74
C GLU A 258 22.34 -9.92 -9.62
N ASP A 259 22.10 -9.08 -10.64
CA ASP A 259 20.97 -8.13 -10.67
C ASP A 259 19.64 -8.85 -10.92
N VAL A 260 19.62 -9.91 -11.72
CA VAL A 260 18.44 -10.79 -11.87
C VAL A 260 18.04 -11.38 -10.51
N ALA A 261 19.00 -12.00 -9.81
CA ALA A 261 18.77 -12.49 -8.45
C ALA A 261 18.48 -11.35 -7.45
N ALA A 262 18.91 -10.11 -7.71
CA ALA A 262 18.56 -8.94 -6.88
C ALA A 262 17.11 -8.51 -7.08
N ALA A 263 16.60 -8.53 -8.31
CA ALA A 263 15.19 -8.27 -8.60
C ALA A 263 14.29 -9.35 -8.00
N GLU A 264 14.68 -10.62 -8.10
CA GLU A 264 14.01 -11.73 -7.41
C GLU A 264 14.02 -11.51 -5.89
N ARG A 265 15.20 -11.31 -5.27
CA ARG A 265 15.31 -10.97 -3.84
C ARG A 265 14.44 -9.78 -3.44
N MET A 266 14.31 -8.75 -4.28
CA MET A 266 13.45 -7.61 -3.96
C MET A 266 11.96 -7.91 -4.16
N MET A 267 11.53 -8.61 -5.22
CA MET A 267 10.15 -9.13 -5.32
C MET A 267 9.77 -9.98 -4.10
N ASP A 268 10.71 -10.79 -3.62
CA ASP A 268 10.51 -11.74 -2.53
C ASP A 268 10.60 -11.10 -1.13
N PHE A 269 11.33 -9.99 -0.96
CA PHE A 269 11.56 -9.32 0.32
C PHE A 269 10.71 -8.04 0.49
N LEU A 270 10.38 -7.34 -0.61
CA LEU A 270 9.75 -6.01 -0.63
C LEU A 270 8.34 -6.02 -1.21
N THR A 271 7.41 -6.11 -0.30
CA THR A 271 6.01 -5.74 -0.46
C THR A 271 5.79 -4.45 0.36
N GLY A 272 6.55 -3.38 0.10
CA GLY A 272 6.60 -2.21 1.00
C GLY A 272 7.37 -0.99 0.48
N TRP A 273 6.63 0.09 0.20
CA TRP A 273 7.15 1.38 -0.27
C TRP A 273 7.75 2.26 0.86
N SER A 274 8.29 3.40 0.46
CA SER A 274 8.90 4.44 1.28
C SER A 274 8.10 5.75 1.23
N VAL A 275 8.65 6.87 1.68
CA VAL A 275 8.26 8.23 1.26
C VAL A 275 9.51 8.93 0.73
N GLN A 276 9.39 9.68 -0.37
CA GLN A 276 10.56 10.29 -1.03
C GLN A 276 11.01 11.57 -0.32
N PHE A 277 11.89 11.44 0.68
CA PHE A 277 12.59 12.55 1.32
C PHE A 277 13.58 13.25 0.36
N THR A 278 13.08 14.07 -0.57
CA THR A 278 13.91 15.10 -1.19
C THR A 278 14.17 16.24 -0.21
N TYR A 279 15.16 16.09 0.68
CA TYR A 279 16.22 17.09 0.91
C TYR A 279 17.22 16.66 2.00
N THR A 280 18.40 16.20 1.57
CA THR A 280 19.67 16.52 2.25
C THR A 280 20.74 16.66 1.18
N LYS A 281 21.53 17.74 1.23
CA LYS A 281 22.79 17.83 0.48
C LYS A 281 23.91 17.36 1.40
N PRO A 282 24.62 16.26 1.10
CA PRO A 282 25.94 16.02 1.66
C PRO A 282 26.87 17.13 1.13
N LYS A 283 27.08 18.18 1.91
CA LYS A 283 28.22 19.09 1.67
C LYS A 283 29.48 18.31 2.06
N ASN A 284 30.34 18.09 1.07
CA ASN A 284 31.67 17.50 1.19
C ASN A 284 31.69 16.01 1.55
N LEU A 285 31.99 15.16 0.56
CA LEU A 285 32.82 13.99 0.79
C LEU A 285 33.95 14.01 -0.25
N VAL A 286 35.17 13.67 0.16
CA VAL A 286 36.40 13.90 -0.61
C VAL A 286 36.73 12.69 -1.50
N LEU A 287 37.28 12.98 -2.68
CA LEU A 287 37.73 11.99 -3.65
C LEU A 287 38.92 11.17 -3.09
N LEU A 288 38.83 9.84 -3.12
CA LEU A 288 39.99 8.94 -3.04
C LEU A 288 39.80 7.74 -3.98
N HIS A 289 40.60 7.69 -5.05
CA HIS A 289 40.90 6.47 -5.78
C HIS A 289 42.00 5.69 -5.04
N PHE A 290 42.06 4.35 -5.18
CA PHE A 290 43.07 3.70 -6.03
C PHE A 290 43.06 2.15 -6.01
N PHE A 291 43.38 1.59 -7.19
CA PHE A 291 43.90 0.24 -7.51
C PHE A 291 43.04 -1.04 -7.43
N ASP A 292 43.38 -1.93 -8.37
CA ASP A 292 42.79 -3.22 -8.75
C ASP A 292 43.28 -4.41 -7.89
N PHE A 293 42.70 -5.61 -8.07
CA PHE A 293 43.41 -6.73 -8.72
C PHE A 293 42.52 -7.96 -9.06
N SER A 294 42.71 -8.49 -10.29
CA SER A 294 42.50 -9.88 -10.78
C SER A 294 41.21 -10.71 -10.50
N TYR A 295 40.63 -11.23 -11.59
CA TYR A 295 39.73 -12.41 -11.64
C TYR A 295 40.41 -13.73 -11.19
N ALA A 296 39.66 -14.61 -10.50
CA ALA A 296 39.74 -16.08 -10.64
C ALA A 296 38.52 -16.78 -9.99
N TYR A 297 38.30 -18.06 -10.33
CA TYR A 297 37.35 -19.02 -9.72
C TYR A 297 35.84 -18.75 -9.87
N VAL A 298 35.33 -18.96 -11.09
CA VAL A 298 33.93 -19.37 -11.31
C VAL A 298 33.87 -20.90 -11.43
N THR A 299 33.40 -21.58 -10.39
CA THR A 299 32.69 -22.88 -10.44
C THR A 299 32.05 -23.17 -9.08
N GLN A 300 30.93 -23.91 -9.07
CA GLN A 300 30.33 -24.55 -7.89
C GLN A 300 29.68 -23.63 -6.82
N PHE A 301 28.90 -22.63 -7.24
CA PHE A 301 27.93 -21.96 -6.35
C PHE A 301 26.49 -21.83 -6.91
N CYS A 302 26.19 -22.54 -8.00
CA CYS A 302 24.89 -22.49 -8.71
C CYS A 302 23.76 -23.33 -8.05
N LEU A 303 23.78 -23.48 -6.72
CA LEU A 303 22.82 -24.30 -5.96
C LEU A 303 22.21 -23.60 -4.73
N LEU A 304 22.46 -22.29 -4.57
CA LEU A 304 21.97 -21.43 -3.48
C LEU A 304 21.07 -20.28 -3.97
N LEU A 305 20.49 -20.42 -5.17
CA LEU A 305 19.75 -19.36 -5.89
C LEU A 305 18.21 -19.55 -5.92
N LEU A 306 17.63 -20.42 -5.08
CA LEU A 306 16.22 -20.86 -5.23
C LEU A 306 15.29 -20.65 -4.03
N PHE A 307 15.73 -19.98 -2.96
CA PHE A 307 14.87 -19.69 -1.81
C PHE A 307 14.94 -18.22 -1.41
N ASN A 308 13.95 -17.47 -1.87
CA ASN A 308 13.51 -16.20 -1.28
C ASN A 308 11.97 -16.24 -1.21
N LYS A 309 11.40 -15.88 -0.06
CA LYS A 309 9.94 -15.86 0.14
C LYS A 309 9.56 -14.75 1.15
N HIS A 310 8.26 -14.50 1.34
CA HIS A 310 7.74 -13.18 1.75
C HIS A 310 7.38 -13.06 3.24
N ARG A 311 7.31 -11.82 3.73
CA ARG A 311 7.12 -11.52 5.16
C ARG A 311 5.69 -11.74 5.68
N VAL A 312 4.66 -11.61 4.83
CA VAL A 312 3.24 -11.65 5.24
C VAL A 312 2.46 -12.77 4.56
N LEU A 313 2.54 -12.89 3.22
CA LEU A 313 1.77 -13.88 2.48
C LEU A 313 2.23 -15.33 2.69
N ASP A 314 3.52 -15.59 2.93
CA ASP A 314 3.97 -16.95 3.26
C ASP A 314 3.36 -17.45 4.58
N PRO A 315 3.40 -16.70 5.70
CA PRO A 315 2.61 -17.03 6.89
C PRO A 315 1.11 -17.21 6.62
N VAL A 316 0.45 -16.25 5.96
CA VAL A 316 -1.01 -16.23 5.75
C VAL A 316 -1.52 -17.33 4.80
N ILE A 317 -0.69 -17.81 3.86
CA ILE A 317 -1.09 -18.79 2.84
C ILE A 317 -0.43 -20.16 3.05
N LEU A 318 0.82 -20.20 3.50
CA LEU A 318 1.63 -21.42 3.64
C LEU A 318 1.83 -21.86 5.10
N GLY A 319 1.56 -21.00 6.08
CA GLY A 319 1.50 -21.34 7.50
C GLY A 319 2.74 -21.02 8.34
N ASP A 320 3.83 -20.54 7.74
CA ASP A 320 5.07 -20.23 8.47
C ASP A 320 5.90 -19.18 7.70
N TYR A 321 6.90 -18.60 8.37
CA TYR A 321 7.85 -17.71 7.72
C TYR A 321 8.73 -18.44 6.69
N PRO A 322 9.24 -17.70 5.69
CA PRO A 322 10.22 -18.18 4.74
C PRO A 322 11.50 -18.68 5.42
N ASP A 323 12.04 -19.80 4.96
CA ASP A 323 13.33 -20.34 5.41
C ASP A 323 14.46 -19.35 5.11
N SER A 324 14.38 -18.62 3.99
CA SER A 324 15.28 -17.54 3.62
C SER A 324 15.25 -16.36 4.61
N ILE A 325 14.07 -15.98 5.08
CA ILE A 325 13.91 -14.88 6.05
C ILE A 325 14.34 -15.36 7.44
N LYS A 326 14.02 -16.60 7.83
CA LYS A 326 14.55 -17.25 9.05
C LYS A 326 16.09 -17.27 9.05
N GLU A 327 16.73 -17.63 7.94
CA GLU A 327 18.19 -17.70 7.82
C GLU A 327 18.87 -16.31 7.75
N GLN A 328 18.24 -15.33 7.11
CA GLN A 328 18.74 -13.94 7.05
C GLN A 328 18.54 -13.17 8.36
N VAL A 329 17.37 -13.33 8.99
CA VAL A 329 16.93 -12.51 10.14
C VAL A 329 17.27 -13.15 11.48
N LYS A 330 17.27 -14.49 11.57
CA LYS A 330 17.70 -15.30 12.73
C LYS A 330 16.91 -15.00 14.01
N ASP A 331 17.59 -14.83 15.14
CA ASP A 331 17.03 -14.62 16.50
C ASP A 331 16.09 -13.40 16.62
N ARG A 332 16.10 -12.53 15.60
CA ARG A 332 15.29 -11.32 15.53
C ARG A 332 13.88 -11.57 15.00
N LEU A 333 13.65 -12.70 14.32
CA LEU A 333 12.35 -13.11 13.80
C LEU A 333 11.66 -14.03 14.82
N PRO A 334 10.49 -13.68 15.36
CA PRO A 334 9.77 -14.59 16.25
C PRO A 334 9.22 -15.78 15.44
N PHE A 335 9.38 -16.99 15.97
CA PHE A 335 8.86 -18.22 15.37
C PHE A 335 7.38 -18.41 15.72
N PHE A 336 6.59 -19.03 14.83
CA PHE A 336 5.26 -19.51 15.17
C PHE A 336 5.35 -20.88 15.86
N THR A 337 4.57 -21.10 16.91
CA THR A 337 4.28 -22.44 17.44
C THR A 337 3.40 -23.24 16.47
N GLU A 338 3.32 -24.56 16.60
CA GLU A 338 2.48 -25.38 15.70
C GLU A 338 0.98 -25.04 15.79
N GLU A 339 0.50 -24.54 16.95
CA GLU A 339 -0.86 -23.98 17.11
C GLU A 339 -1.03 -22.72 16.25
N GLU A 340 -0.05 -21.81 16.30
CA GLU A 340 -0.07 -20.55 15.53
C GLU A 340 0.13 -20.79 14.04
N LYS A 341 0.99 -21.73 13.62
CA LYS A 341 1.13 -22.14 12.21
C LYS A 341 -0.21 -22.62 11.64
N THR A 342 -0.90 -23.48 12.39
CA THR A 342 -2.24 -23.99 12.04
C THR A 342 -3.28 -22.87 12.00
N LEU A 343 -3.14 -21.84 12.84
CA LEU A 343 -4.01 -20.66 12.84
C LEU A 343 -3.77 -19.74 11.63
N VAL A 344 -2.51 -19.49 11.25
CA VAL A 344 -2.17 -18.57 10.15
C VAL A 344 -2.25 -19.21 8.76
N GLN A 345 -2.12 -20.54 8.64
CA GLN A 345 -2.16 -21.22 7.34
C GLN A 345 -3.53 -21.09 6.66
N GLY A 346 -3.55 -20.48 5.47
CA GLY A 346 -4.78 -20.27 4.71
C GLY A 346 -5.76 -19.30 5.38
N SER A 347 -5.27 -18.41 6.25
CA SER A 347 -6.07 -17.47 7.07
C SER A 347 -6.65 -16.29 6.28
N THR A 348 -6.91 -16.45 4.98
CA THR A 348 -7.57 -15.42 4.15
C THR A 348 -8.47 -16.02 3.06
N ASP A 349 -9.54 -15.31 2.71
CA ASP A 349 -10.41 -15.61 1.56
C ASP A 349 -9.93 -14.88 0.28
N PHE A 350 -9.25 -13.74 0.44
CA PHE A 350 -8.71 -12.92 -0.66
C PHE A 350 -7.43 -12.17 -0.26
N VAL A 351 -6.60 -11.81 -1.23
CA VAL A 351 -5.46 -10.90 -1.03
C VAL A 351 -5.81 -9.53 -1.60
N GLY A 352 -5.83 -8.51 -0.75
CA GLY A 352 -5.85 -7.12 -1.17
C GLY A 352 -4.43 -6.65 -1.47
N ILE A 353 -4.25 -5.93 -2.58
CA ILE A 353 -2.95 -5.37 -2.97
C ILE A 353 -3.03 -3.88 -3.26
N ASN A 354 -2.10 -3.12 -2.68
CA ASN A 354 -1.90 -1.70 -2.93
C ASN A 354 -0.67 -1.52 -3.83
N TYR A 355 -0.87 -1.18 -5.11
CA TYR A 355 0.22 -1.05 -6.07
C TYR A 355 0.38 0.39 -6.56
N TYR A 356 1.61 0.91 -6.57
CA TYR A 356 1.89 2.29 -6.99
C TYR A 356 2.94 2.44 -8.09
N ARG A 357 4.07 1.70 -8.04
CA ARG A 357 5.20 1.89 -8.99
C ARG A 357 6.11 0.67 -9.13
N SER A 358 7.16 0.82 -9.94
CA SER A 358 8.24 -0.18 -10.11
C SER A 358 9.62 0.43 -9.98
N PHE A 359 10.59 -0.35 -9.49
CA PHE A 359 12.00 0.02 -9.33
C PHE A 359 12.94 -0.84 -10.16
N PHE A 360 14.13 -0.31 -10.45
CA PHE A 360 15.26 -1.18 -10.73
C PHE A 360 15.82 -1.76 -9.43
N ALA A 361 16.16 -3.04 -9.42
CA ALA A 361 16.91 -3.70 -8.36
C ALA A 361 18.34 -3.98 -8.81
N ARG A 362 19.32 -3.58 -8.00
CA ARG A 362 20.74 -3.78 -8.26
C ARG A 362 21.38 -4.58 -7.12
N HIS A 363 22.25 -5.53 -7.42
CA HIS A 363 22.95 -6.30 -6.39
C HIS A 363 23.92 -5.41 -5.61
N GLN A 364 23.99 -5.61 -4.29
CA GLN A 364 25.04 -5.04 -3.45
C GLN A 364 25.80 -6.17 -2.72
N PRO A 365 27.11 -6.34 -2.97
CA PRO A 365 27.90 -7.45 -2.42
C PRO A 365 28.36 -7.25 -0.97
N ASN A 366 28.12 -6.08 -0.37
CA ASN A 366 28.61 -5.76 0.98
C ASN A 366 27.54 -5.06 1.85
N LYS A 367 27.15 -5.72 2.96
CA LYS A 367 26.16 -5.20 3.94
C LYS A 367 26.59 -3.93 4.66
N SER A 368 27.90 -3.61 4.75
CA SER A 368 28.35 -2.42 5.48
C SER A 368 28.25 -1.11 4.69
N ALA A 369 27.97 -1.18 3.39
CA ALA A 369 27.87 -0.02 2.49
C ALA A 369 26.42 0.35 2.10
N ILE A 370 25.42 -0.17 2.82
CA ILE A 370 24.02 0.29 2.69
C ILE A 370 23.93 1.70 3.28
N VAL A 371 23.57 2.69 2.46
CA VAL A 371 23.41 4.09 2.86
C VAL A 371 21.98 4.52 2.53
N GLY A 372 21.11 4.53 3.53
CA GLY A 372 19.70 4.90 3.39
C GLY A 372 18.79 4.05 4.27
N PHE A 373 17.48 4.21 4.08
CA PHE A 373 16.43 3.51 4.82
C PHE A 373 16.19 2.05 4.35
N ASP A 374 16.82 1.62 3.25
CA ASP A 374 16.53 0.34 2.59
C ASP A 374 17.25 -0.88 3.21
N ASN A 375 16.45 -1.87 3.62
CA ASN A 375 16.78 -3.30 3.69
C ASN A 375 18.20 -3.74 4.12
N PHE A 376 18.47 -3.68 5.42
CA PHE A 376 19.66 -4.33 6.04
C PHE A 376 19.88 -5.81 5.66
N ASP A 377 18.82 -6.53 5.29
CA ASP A 377 18.85 -7.98 5.09
C ASP A 377 18.71 -8.47 3.62
N SER A 378 18.42 -7.62 2.63
CA SER A 378 18.05 -8.08 1.26
C SER A 378 19.21 -8.28 0.25
N LEU A 379 20.42 -7.80 0.54
CA LEU A 379 21.59 -7.86 -0.38
C LEU A 379 21.32 -7.28 -1.79
N ALA A 380 20.46 -6.27 -1.85
CA ALA A 380 20.06 -5.53 -3.05
C ALA A 380 19.72 -4.08 -2.67
N VAL A 381 19.82 -3.16 -3.63
CA VAL A 381 19.41 -1.75 -3.47
C VAL A 381 18.43 -1.35 -4.59
N ARG A 382 17.49 -0.45 -4.26
CA ARG A 382 16.56 0.15 -5.22
C ARG A 382 17.26 1.26 -5.98
N GLU A 383 17.09 1.32 -7.30
CA GLU A 383 17.80 2.26 -8.18
C GLU A 383 16.83 3.08 -9.05
N GLY A 384 16.06 3.96 -8.40
CA GLY A 384 15.05 4.81 -9.03
C GLY A 384 13.86 4.04 -9.62
N ASP A 385 12.89 4.80 -10.14
CA ASP A 385 11.62 4.27 -10.64
C ASP A 385 11.49 4.34 -12.18
N PHE A 386 10.53 3.59 -12.74
CA PHE A 386 10.43 3.29 -14.18
C PHE A 386 9.70 4.33 -15.06
N PHE A 387 10.43 5.02 -15.95
CA PHE A 387 9.83 6.00 -16.89
C PHE A 387 9.16 5.36 -18.12
N LEU A 388 7.86 5.62 -18.31
CA LEU A 388 7.22 5.72 -19.62
C LEU A 388 6.67 7.13 -19.85
N GLU A 389 6.99 7.72 -21.01
CA GLU A 389 6.39 8.97 -21.46
C GLU A 389 5.06 8.66 -22.17
N LEU A 390 3.94 8.74 -21.44
CA LEU A 390 2.59 8.50 -21.96
C LEU A 390 2.11 9.63 -22.89
N HIS A 391 2.73 9.70 -24.08
CA HIS A 391 2.25 10.54 -25.17
C HIS A 391 0.84 10.12 -25.59
N SER A 392 -0.06 11.10 -25.69
CA SER A 392 -1.46 10.84 -26.03
C SER A 392 -1.65 10.50 -27.51
N ASN A 393 -2.51 9.51 -27.77
CA ASN A 393 -2.90 8.94 -29.05
C ASN A 393 -1.94 7.89 -29.62
N HIS A 394 -2.43 6.64 -29.67
CA HIS A 394 -1.76 5.37 -30.01
C HIS A 394 -0.91 4.75 -28.89
N CYS A 395 -1.01 3.43 -28.78
CA CYS A 395 -0.36 2.63 -27.75
C CYS A 395 1.08 2.29 -28.17
N CYS A 396 1.93 3.32 -28.21
CA CYS A 396 3.29 3.23 -28.79
C CYS A 396 4.35 3.62 -27.74
N ILE A 397 5.04 2.62 -27.20
CA ILE A 397 6.05 2.77 -26.15
C ILE A 397 7.24 3.61 -26.68
N HIS A 398 7.45 4.80 -26.11
CA HIS A 398 8.58 5.68 -26.45
C HIS A 398 9.63 5.69 -25.33
N TYR A 399 10.73 4.96 -25.52
CA TYR A 399 11.88 4.99 -24.62
C TYR A 399 12.79 6.20 -24.88
N LYS A 400 12.64 7.29 -24.12
CA LYS A 400 13.67 8.35 -24.03
C LYS A 400 14.74 7.99 -22.99
N ARG A 401 15.85 7.40 -23.44
CA ARG A 401 17.01 7.07 -22.58
C ARG A 401 18.11 8.12 -22.74
N LYS A 402 18.47 8.84 -21.67
CA LYS A 402 19.67 9.68 -21.60
C LYS A 402 20.76 8.98 -20.78
N ILE A 403 21.24 7.84 -21.27
CA ILE A 403 22.48 7.25 -20.76
C ILE A 403 23.61 8.24 -21.07
N GLN A 404 24.52 8.50 -20.11
CA GLN A 404 25.85 8.96 -20.48
C GLN A 404 26.58 7.79 -21.14
N TYR A 405 26.67 7.84 -22.46
CA TYR A 405 27.56 6.95 -23.20
C TYR A 405 29.01 7.28 -22.85
N ASP A 406 29.77 6.25 -22.48
CA ASP A 406 31.14 6.13 -22.96
C ASP A 406 31.47 4.66 -23.27
N HIS A 407 32.38 4.46 -24.23
CA HIS A 407 33.00 3.18 -24.61
C HIS A 407 32.11 1.96 -24.98
N PHE A 408 31.11 2.22 -25.81
CA PHE A 408 30.90 1.60 -27.14
C PHE A 408 31.16 0.08 -27.43
N THR A 409 30.14 -0.53 -28.05
CA THR A 409 30.19 -1.68 -29.01
C THR A 409 30.75 -3.04 -28.57
N LYS A 410 29.84 -3.90 -28.07
CA LYS A 410 29.69 -5.30 -28.54
C LYS A 410 28.31 -5.90 -28.24
N LEU A 411 27.23 -5.18 -28.58
CA LEU A 411 25.85 -5.63 -28.35
C LEU A 411 24.91 -5.32 -29.54
N ILE A 412 25.23 -5.92 -30.69
CA ILE A 412 24.31 -6.11 -31.82
C ILE A 412 24.18 -7.62 -32.01
N LEU A 413 23.01 -8.09 -32.48
CA LEU A 413 22.56 -9.50 -32.51
C LEU A 413 21.97 -9.99 -31.16
N LEU A 414 20.77 -9.51 -30.78
CA LEU A 414 19.69 -10.36 -30.20
C LEU A 414 18.33 -9.65 -29.90
N ILE A 415 18.09 -8.38 -30.27
CA ILE A 415 16.75 -7.74 -30.13
C ILE A 415 16.28 -7.09 -31.45
N PRO A 416 15.64 -7.84 -32.37
CA PRO A 416 15.13 -7.31 -33.65
C PRO A 416 13.61 -7.03 -33.65
N THR A 417 13.11 -6.13 -32.78
CA THR A 417 11.71 -5.64 -32.90
C THR A 417 11.37 -4.27 -32.27
N VAL A 418 12.16 -3.73 -31.33
CA VAL A 418 11.78 -2.52 -30.57
C VAL A 418 12.84 -1.42 -30.69
N LEU A 419 13.03 -0.89 -31.90
CA LEU A 419 13.97 0.21 -32.14
C LEU A 419 13.66 0.98 -33.44
N GLN A 420 12.74 1.96 -33.41
CA GLN A 420 12.73 3.02 -34.42
C GLN A 420 12.00 4.31 -34.01
N TYR A 421 12.52 5.43 -34.52
CA TYR A 421 12.06 6.82 -34.44
C TYR A 421 12.13 7.54 -33.07
N SER A 422 12.27 8.86 -33.16
CA SER A 422 12.88 9.69 -32.13
C SER A 422 12.44 11.17 -32.24
N THR A 423 12.84 11.96 -31.23
CA THR A 423 12.88 13.43 -31.23
C THR A 423 11.58 14.20 -31.50
N GLN A 424 10.85 14.51 -30.42
CA GLN A 424 10.48 15.90 -30.13
C GLN A 424 10.82 16.26 -28.67
N LYS A 425 11.01 17.56 -28.42
CA LYS A 425 11.15 18.19 -27.09
C LYS A 425 9.76 18.56 -26.54
N GLU A 426 9.74 19.16 -25.34
CA GLU A 426 8.58 19.78 -24.67
C GLU A 426 7.53 18.77 -24.18
N ASN A 427 7.42 18.50 -22.88
CA ASN A 427 7.03 19.48 -21.85
C ASN A 427 7.49 19.05 -20.45
N ASN A 428 7.73 20.02 -19.56
CA ASN A 428 7.99 19.75 -18.14
C ASN A 428 6.68 19.43 -17.42
N TRP A 429 6.59 18.26 -16.78
CA TRP A 429 5.51 17.91 -15.86
C TRP A 429 5.98 18.12 -14.42
N GLU A 430 5.49 19.18 -13.78
CA GLU A 430 5.81 19.51 -12.38
C GLU A 430 4.99 18.62 -11.43
N THR A 431 5.49 17.40 -11.23
CA THR A 431 5.06 16.48 -10.16
C THR A 431 5.99 16.66 -8.96
N SER A 432 5.43 16.59 -7.74
CA SER A 432 6.13 16.85 -6.47
C SER A 432 7.20 15.80 -6.20
N THR A 433 6.81 14.54 -6.32
CA THR A 433 7.69 13.40 -6.52
C THR A 433 7.90 13.20 -8.01
N LYS A 434 9.09 12.74 -8.42
CA LYS A 434 9.26 12.17 -9.76
C LYS A 434 8.69 10.75 -9.77
N THR A 435 7.38 10.59 -9.54
CA THR A 435 6.77 9.25 -9.56
C THR A 435 6.67 8.77 -11.00
N TYR A 436 7.56 7.86 -11.38
CA TYR A 436 7.61 7.31 -12.74
C TYR A 436 6.58 6.18 -12.92
N VAL A 437 5.92 6.13 -14.08
CA VAL A 437 4.70 5.34 -14.32
C VAL A 437 5.00 4.04 -15.07
N TYR A 438 4.79 2.88 -14.42
CA TYR A 438 5.03 1.56 -15.02
C TYR A 438 3.86 0.57 -14.79
N PRO A 439 2.87 0.54 -15.70
CA PRO A 439 1.67 -0.30 -15.57
C PRO A 439 1.94 -1.80 -15.70
N GLU A 440 2.95 -2.19 -16.48
CA GLU A 440 3.32 -3.60 -16.66
C GLU A 440 3.87 -4.23 -15.37
N GLY A 441 4.32 -3.42 -14.41
CA GLY A 441 4.71 -3.92 -13.09
C GLY A 441 3.53 -4.45 -12.27
N LEU A 442 2.33 -3.87 -12.45
CA LEU A 442 1.10 -4.41 -11.86
C LEU A 442 0.75 -5.76 -12.51
N TYR A 443 0.92 -5.89 -13.82
CA TYR A 443 0.75 -7.18 -14.52
C TYR A 443 1.75 -8.22 -13.99
N ASN A 444 3.03 -7.88 -13.87
CA ASN A 444 4.06 -8.75 -13.31
C ASN A 444 3.72 -9.23 -11.88
N VAL A 445 3.34 -8.32 -10.98
CA VAL A 445 2.93 -8.66 -9.60
C VAL A 445 1.73 -9.59 -9.59
N LEU A 446 0.72 -9.33 -10.43
CA LEU A 446 -0.48 -10.17 -10.53
C LEU A 446 -0.16 -11.59 -11.06
N ILE A 447 0.73 -11.70 -12.05
CA ILE A 447 1.23 -13.00 -12.56
C ILE A 447 2.09 -13.72 -11.51
N PHE A 448 2.93 -12.99 -10.80
CA PHE A 448 3.78 -13.51 -9.72
C PHE A 448 2.93 -14.10 -8.58
N LEU A 449 1.96 -13.33 -8.07
CA LEU A 449 1.03 -13.78 -7.02
C LEU A 449 0.21 -14.99 -7.49
N LYS A 450 -0.24 -15.00 -8.74
CA LYS A 450 -0.91 -16.15 -9.35
C LYS A 450 -0.03 -17.40 -9.30
N ASN A 451 1.21 -17.30 -9.74
CA ASN A 451 2.10 -18.44 -9.90
C ASN A 451 2.65 -18.96 -8.56
N LYS A 452 2.93 -18.06 -7.59
CA LYS A 452 3.51 -18.43 -6.29
C LYS A 452 2.47 -18.89 -5.27
N TYR A 453 1.26 -18.32 -5.28
CA TYR A 453 0.23 -18.54 -4.25
C TYR A 453 -1.04 -19.23 -4.76
N GLN A 454 -0.91 -20.12 -5.75
CA GLN A 454 -2.00 -20.96 -6.26
C GLN A 454 -3.22 -20.16 -6.82
N ASN A 455 -2.97 -18.98 -7.39
CA ASN A 455 -3.99 -18.08 -7.95
C ASN A 455 -5.08 -17.70 -6.92
N PRO A 456 -4.74 -16.91 -5.87
CA PRO A 456 -5.71 -16.48 -4.87
C PRO A 456 -6.74 -15.52 -5.48
N LYS A 457 -7.87 -15.29 -4.81
CA LYS A 457 -8.75 -14.17 -5.16
C LYS A 457 -8.00 -12.87 -4.86
N ILE A 458 -7.95 -11.92 -5.80
CA ILE A 458 -7.23 -10.66 -5.63
C ILE A 458 -8.17 -9.45 -5.79
N TYR A 459 -8.02 -8.45 -4.92
CA TYR A 459 -8.54 -7.11 -5.10
C TYR A 459 -7.36 -6.13 -5.17
N ILE A 460 -7.33 -5.25 -6.18
CA ILE A 460 -6.40 -4.12 -6.20
C ILE A 460 -7.05 -3.03 -5.34
N THR A 461 -6.72 -3.01 -4.06
CA THR A 461 -7.38 -2.20 -3.02
C THR A 461 -6.92 -0.76 -3.01
N GLU A 462 -5.76 -0.48 -3.60
CA GLU A 462 -5.28 0.86 -3.94
C GLU A 462 -4.45 0.82 -5.23
N ASN A 463 -4.70 1.81 -6.10
CA ASN A 463 -3.80 2.16 -7.19
C ASN A 463 -4.03 3.64 -7.59
N GLY A 464 -2.97 4.43 -7.71
CA GLY A 464 -3.09 5.87 -7.99
C GLY A 464 -1.77 6.61 -8.13
N ILE A 465 -1.85 7.93 -8.23
CA ILE A 465 -0.67 8.82 -8.24
C ILE A 465 -1.05 10.18 -7.65
N ALA A 466 -0.15 10.84 -6.94
CA ALA A 466 -0.33 12.20 -6.45
C ALA A 466 -0.22 13.26 -7.57
N SER A 467 -1.00 14.33 -7.47
CA SER A 467 -0.64 15.59 -8.14
C SER A 467 0.27 16.35 -7.17
N GLY A 468 1.42 16.82 -7.64
CA GLY A 468 2.19 17.82 -6.90
C GLY A 468 1.56 19.21 -6.96
N VAL A 469 2.36 20.23 -6.65
CA VAL A 469 2.00 21.64 -6.75
C VAL A 469 1.83 22.04 -8.23
N ILE A 470 0.68 21.70 -8.80
CA ILE A 470 0.31 22.01 -10.20
C ILE A 470 -0.59 23.24 -10.28
N LYS A 471 -0.36 24.08 -11.30
CA LYS A 471 -1.06 25.37 -11.53
C LYS A 471 -2.60 25.28 -11.59
N ASN A 472 -3.17 24.08 -11.76
CA ASN A 472 -4.61 23.85 -11.60
C ASN A 472 -4.84 22.38 -11.16
N PRO A 473 -5.26 22.11 -9.92
CA PRO A 473 -5.42 20.74 -9.41
C PRO A 473 -6.54 19.94 -10.12
N LEU A 474 -7.47 20.61 -10.79
CA LEU A 474 -8.59 19.99 -11.51
C LEU A 474 -8.20 19.46 -12.91
N LYS A 475 -7.02 19.82 -13.44
CA LYS A 475 -6.54 19.43 -14.78
C LYS A 475 -5.50 18.30 -14.73
N ASP A 476 -5.84 17.24 -14.02
CA ASP A 476 -4.97 16.11 -13.66
C ASP A 476 -4.89 15.00 -14.74
N LYS A 477 -4.62 15.39 -15.99
CA LYS A 477 -4.44 14.44 -17.12
C LYS A 477 -3.51 13.26 -16.79
N HIS A 478 -2.45 13.50 -16.02
CA HIS A 478 -1.49 12.47 -15.60
C HIS A 478 -2.15 11.35 -14.77
N ARG A 479 -2.99 11.66 -13.78
CA ARG A 479 -3.75 10.67 -12.98
C ARG A 479 -4.71 9.89 -13.86
N LYS A 480 -5.42 10.60 -14.74
CA LYS A 480 -6.36 10.02 -15.71
C LYS A 480 -5.66 9.01 -16.65
N ASP A 481 -4.49 9.35 -17.18
CA ASP A 481 -3.71 8.44 -18.05
C ASP A 481 -3.07 7.28 -17.25
N TYR A 482 -2.61 7.54 -16.01
CA TYR A 482 -2.09 6.51 -15.09
C TYR A 482 -3.15 5.43 -14.81
N ILE A 483 -4.35 5.83 -14.38
CA ILE A 483 -5.44 4.90 -14.01
C ILE A 483 -5.87 4.09 -15.23
N ALA A 484 -6.05 4.74 -16.39
CA ALA A 484 -6.41 4.07 -17.63
C ALA A 484 -5.41 2.96 -18.02
N ALA A 485 -4.10 3.20 -17.82
CA ALA A 485 -3.07 2.23 -18.15
C ALA A 485 -3.02 1.06 -17.14
N HIS A 486 -3.21 1.31 -15.84
CA HIS A 486 -3.25 0.25 -14.83
C HIS A 486 -4.52 -0.60 -14.89
N ILE A 487 -5.67 -0.02 -15.24
CA ILE A 487 -6.89 -0.78 -15.57
C ILE A 487 -6.64 -1.69 -16.79
N ASN A 488 -5.91 -1.21 -17.80
CA ASN A 488 -5.53 -2.04 -18.95
C ASN A 488 -4.59 -3.20 -18.56
N SER A 489 -3.55 -2.96 -17.75
CA SER A 489 -2.66 -4.03 -17.25
C SER A 489 -3.38 -5.00 -16.29
N THR A 490 -4.34 -4.52 -15.50
CA THR A 490 -5.25 -5.38 -14.71
C THR A 490 -6.07 -6.29 -15.62
N LYS A 491 -6.60 -5.76 -16.73
CA LYS A 491 -7.35 -6.58 -17.70
C LYS A 491 -6.45 -7.61 -18.40
N HIS A 492 -5.22 -7.24 -18.75
CA HIS A 492 -4.23 -8.16 -19.30
C HIS A 492 -3.94 -9.33 -18.33
N ALA A 493 -3.82 -9.06 -17.02
CA ALA A 493 -3.65 -10.08 -16.00
C ALA A 493 -4.87 -11.02 -15.87
N ILE A 494 -6.09 -10.47 -15.95
CA ILE A 494 -7.33 -11.26 -15.96
C ILE A 494 -7.39 -12.17 -17.21
N ASP A 495 -7.00 -11.67 -18.39
CA ASP A 495 -6.92 -12.47 -19.62
C ASP A 495 -5.84 -13.55 -19.56
N ALA A 496 -4.75 -13.29 -18.85
CA ALA A 496 -3.75 -14.30 -18.47
C ALA A 496 -4.21 -15.23 -17.32
N GLY A 497 -5.46 -15.13 -16.86
CA GLY A 497 -6.09 -16.02 -15.90
C GLY A 497 -5.80 -15.72 -14.42
N VAL A 498 -5.40 -14.51 -14.06
CA VAL A 498 -5.30 -14.07 -12.65
C VAL A 498 -6.70 -13.76 -12.11
N ARG A 499 -7.04 -14.27 -10.91
CA ARG A 499 -8.36 -14.12 -10.28
C ARG A 499 -8.57 -12.75 -9.61
N VAL A 500 -8.36 -11.66 -10.35
CA VAL A 500 -8.71 -10.29 -9.88
C VAL A 500 -10.22 -10.10 -9.92
N GLN A 501 -10.80 -9.50 -8.87
CA GLN A 501 -12.24 -9.29 -8.71
C GLN A 501 -12.63 -7.82 -8.48
N GLY A 502 -11.66 -6.94 -8.26
CA GLY A 502 -11.92 -5.50 -8.20
C GLY A 502 -10.68 -4.64 -8.29
N TYR A 503 -10.90 -3.36 -8.56
CA TYR A 503 -9.91 -2.30 -8.70
C TYR A 503 -10.44 -1.01 -8.05
N PHE A 504 -9.68 -0.49 -7.09
CA PHE A 504 -10.01 0.69 -6.29
C PHE A 504 -8.95 1.77 -6.51
N VAL A 505 -9.37 2.94 -6.99
CA VAL A 505 -8.45 4.07 -7.18
C VAL A 505 -8.10 4.69 -5.82
N TRP A 506 -6.82 4.90 -5.54
CA TRP A 506 -6.38 5.76 -4.45
C TRP A 506 -6.17 7.21 -4.96
N SER A 507 -6.86 8.23 -4.45
CA SER A 507 -7.92 8.23 -3.41
C SER A 507 -9.26 8.74 -3.96
N ALA A 508 -10.33 8.56 -3.20
CA ALA A 508 -11.64 9.15 -3.49
C ALA A 508 -11.56 10.69 -3.51
N PHE A 509 -11.08 11.25 -2.40
CA PHE A 509 -10.95 12.67 -2.10
C PHE A 509 -9.47 13.03 -1.91
N ASP A 510 -9.10 14.30 -2.03
CA ASP A 510 -7.78 14.73 -1.57
C ASP A 510 -7.65 14.48 -0.06
N THR A 511 -6.56 13.82 0.31
CA THR A 511 -6.40 13.07 1.56
C THR A 511 -5.15 13.58 2.30
N PHE A 512 -5.11 13.42 3.62
CA PHE A 512 -3.93 13.81 4.41
C PHE A 512 -2.83 12.74 4.29
N GLU A 513 -1.74 13.06 3.60
CA GLU A 513 -0.66 12.12 3.27
C GLU A 513 0.49 12.20 4.26
N PHE A 514 0.20 11.90 5.54
CA PHE A 514 1.18 11.83 6.63
C PHE A 514 2.05 13.10 6.70
N HIS A 515 3.40 13.00 6.68
CA HIS A 515 4.29 14.19 6.70
C HIS A 515 4.05 15.18 5.54
N HIS A 516 3.42 14.75 4.43
CA HIS A 516 3.12 15.62 3.29
C HIS A 516 1.80 16.39 3.46
N GLY A 517 0.99 16.08 4.47
CA GLY A 517 -0.26 16.79 4.75
C GLY A 517 -1.20 16.77 3.55
N PHE A 518 -1.76 17.94 3.22
CA PHE A 518 -2.59 18.13 2.03
C PHE A 518 -1.80 18.71 0.84
N SER A 519 -0.46 18.72 0.89
CA SER A 519 0.38 19.25 -0.19
C SER A 519 0.35 18.40 -1.46
N ASP A 520 0.19 17.07 -1.32
CA ASP A 520 0.08 16.13 -2.42
C ASP A 520 -1.39 15.72 -2.65
N LYS A 521 -1.93 16.10 -3.80
CA LYS A 521 -3.37 15.98 -4.10
C LYS A 521 -3.66 14.64 -4.79
N TRP A 522 -3.93 13.59 -4.02
CA TRP A 522 -4.19 12.22 -4.49
C TRP A 522 -5.56 11.96 -5.14
N GLY A 523 -6.60 12.70 -4.75
CA GLY A 523 -7.99 12.33 -5.00
C GLY A 523 -8.44 12.40 -6.45
N LEU A 524 -9.50 11.66 -6.80
CA LEU A 524 -10.33 11.96 -7.97
C LEU A 524 -11.17 13.23 -7.77
N ILE A 525 -11.62 13.44 -6.53
CA ILE A 525 -12.36 14.63 -6.09
C ILE A 525 -11.37 15.56 -5.37
N TYR A 526 -11.32 16.82 -5.82
CA TYR A 526 -10.60 17.89 -5.14
C TYR A 526 -11.40 18.38 -3.94
N ILE A 527 -10.70 18.75 -2.87
CA ILE A 527 -11.28 19.40 -1.69
C ILE A 527 -10.74 20.82 -1.62
N ASP A 528 -11.65 21.79 -1.73
CA ASP A 528 -11.30 23.21 -1.71
C ASP A 528 -11.25 23.74 -0.27
N PHE A 529 -10.04 23.88 0.27
CA PHE A 529 -9.82 24.40 1.62
C PHE A 529 -10.10 25.90 1.75
N ASP A 530 -10.12 26.63 0.64
CA ASP A 530 -10.41 28.07 0.60
C ASP A 530 -11.93 28.34 0.39
N ASP A 531 -12.68 27.35 -0.12
CA ASP A 531 -14.13 27.39 -0.35
C ASP A 531 -14.86 26.27 0.44
N ASN A 532 -14.90 26.41 1.77
CA ASN A 532 -15.70 25.59 2.69
C ASN A 532 -15.58 24.05 2.51
N LEU A 533 -14.39 23.54 2.18
CA LEU A 533 -14.13 22.11 1.92
C LEU A 533 -14.98 21.53 0.76
N ASN A 534 -15.39 22.36 -0.20
CA ASN A 534 -16.26 21.95 -1.31
C ASN A 534 -15.64 20.83 -2.15
N ARG A 535 -16.46 19.82 -2.51
CA ARG A 535 -16.07 18.65 -3.31
C ARG A 535 -16.15 18.95 -4.81
N VAL A 536 -15.02 18.93 -5.52
CA VAL A 536 -14.95 19.30 -6.96
C VAL A 536 -14.33 18.18 -7.82
N GLU A 537 -15.09 17.68 -8.80
CA GLU A 537 -14.59 16.64 -9.73
C GLU A 537 -13.44 17.15 -10.62
N LYS A 538 -12.26 16.52 -10.50
CA LYS A 538 -11.11 16.71 -11.38
C LYS A 538 -11.35 16.08 -12.77
N GLN A 539 -10.40 16.24 -13.69
CA GLN A 539 -10.46 15.65 -15.03
C GLN A 539 -10.45 14.11 -14.99
N SER A 540 -9.72 13.52 -14.04
CA SER A 540 -9.72 12.08 -13.76
C SER A 540 -11.08 11.53 -13.32
N ALA A 541 -11.76 12.19 -12.38
CA ALA A 541 -13.10 11.82 -11.92
C ALA A 541 -14.11 11.70 -13.08
N ARG A 542 -14.17 12.73 -13.93
CA ARG A 542 -15.10 12.77 -15.08
C ARG A 542 -14.81 11.67 -16.10
N TRP A 543 -13.54 11.38 -16.35
CA TRP A 543 -13.15 10.25 -17.19
C TRP A 543 -13.47 8.89 -16.55
N TYR A 544 -13.31 8.73 -15.24
CA TYR A 544 -13.66 7.49 -14.54
C TYR A 544 -15.17 7.25 -14.57
N ARG A 545 -15.98 8.30 -14.33
CA ARG A 545 -17.44 8.29 -14.57
C ARG A 545 -17.79 7.86 -15.99
N TRP A 546 -17.13 8.43 -17.00
CA TRP A 546 -17.33 8.04 -18.39
C TRP A 546 -16.97 6.56 -18.64
N PHE A 547 -15.84 6.09 -18.12
CA PHE A 547 -15.39 4.70 -18.26
C PHE A 547 -16.40 3.72 -17.64
N LEU A 548 -16.92 4.03 -16.45
CA LEU A 548 -17.84 3.18 -15.69
C LEU A 548 -19.28 3.22 -16.22
N THR A 549 -19.77 4.39 -16.62
CA THR A 549 -21.20 4.62 -16.90
C THR A 549 -21.54 4.95 -18.36
N GLY A 550 -20.53 5.25 -19.19
CA GLY A 550 -20.69 5.80 -20.54
C GLY A 550 -21.13 7.28 -20.59
N LYS A 551 -21.27 7.95 -19.44
CA LYS A 551 -21.75 9.35 -19.33
C LYS A 551 -20.59 10.30 -19.05
N ASN A 552 -20.50 11.39 -19.83
CA ASN A 552 -19.55 12.49 -19.59
C ASN A 552 -19.92 13.34 -18.38
#